data_AF-A0A812YTL2-F1
#
_entry.id   AF-A0A812YTL2-F1
#
_cell.length_a   1.000
_cell.length_b   1.000
_cell.length_c   1.000
_cell.angle_alpha   90.00
_cell.angle_beta   90.00
_cell.angle_gamma   90.00
#
_symmetry.space_group_name_H-M   'P 1'
#
loop_
_entity.id
_entity.type
_entity.pdbx_description
1 polymer ?
#
loop_
_entity_poly.entity_id
_entity_poly.type
_entity_poly.pdbx_seq_one_letter_code
_entity_poly.pdbx_strand_id
1 'polypeptide(L)'
;MDQLKGDLPNFLQSMTALPNCGSVREVQAKARCQRVKNLASVDAAGASALLAAWTAGKLWSAEQTMEFSDLLAGAVARTNTGTAQGGKRPTQKVSAFEPYLSVRDIKALEADDNIHVKLDVLACRCIKLKLTCPSEACCRAILADGLSKAGGDQSFKKLLKRQSQILAQEWLSPLALPKSMPLVKCLMLDWMHCYVVSGLFHVEASLLLPVMHVRSATFLMIQAFISECEWPHNLKNRRTEILHLFNKRTKLSEFKAGTLQKHRQVKQFADNTKKVTHLFEASLFKDVLGRVLIDLAEHAGSMRPHLKSPKAVTDGLLLWHLGQAFGLQSVQHVQSAMVAEICQGQTCERGDLVLLKSGSVAEVWLFCPLQHGELLALLNVLEAQGKNLFRVRQDGAQFMLVAEISRTCLFKRMSADSILVVP
;
A
#
# COMPACT_ATOMS: atom_id res chain seq x y z
N MET A 1 39.30 -37.29 23.89
CA MET A 1 38.23 -36.53 23.20
C MET A 1 37.70 -37.27 21.97
N ASP A 2 38.55 -37.90 21.15
CA ASP A 2 38.07 -38.57 19.93
C ASP A 2 37.43 -39.96 20.14
N GLN A 3 37.78 -40.70 21.20
CA GLN A 3 37.05 -41.93 21.58
C GLN A 3 35.60 -41.65 22.04
N LEU A 4 35.35 -40.48 22.66
CA LEU A 4 34.00 -40.08 23.11
C LEU A 4 33.06 -39.69 21.98
N LYS A 5 33.58 -39.35 20.79
CA LYS A 5 32.75 -39.01 19.62
C LYS A 5 32.16 -40.27 18.94
N GLY A 6 32.85 -41.41 19.02
CA GLY A 6 32.41 -42.68 18.44
C GLY A 6 31.24 -43.31 19.19
N ASP A 7 31.19 -43.15 20.51
CA ASP A 7 30.15 -43.77 21.37
C ASP A 7 28.90 -42.91 21.56
N LEU A 8 28.92 -41.64 21.14
CA LEU A 8 27.79 -40.73 21.31
C LEU A 8 26.50 -41.20 20.61
N PRO A 9 26.53 -41.71 19.36
CA PRO A 9 25.32 -42.22 18.72
C PRO A 9 24.74 -43.44 19.45
N ASN A 10 25.60 -44.37 19.88
CA ASN A 10 25.21 -45.58 20.61
C ASN A 10 24.63 -45.23 21.98
N PHE A 11 25.25 -44.29 22.70
CA PHE A 11 24.76 -43.78 23.97
C PHE A 11 23.39 -43.11 23.84
N LEU A 12 23.20 -42.25 22.83
CA LEU A 12 21.90 -41.61 22.57
C LEU A 12 20.83 -42.65 22.24
N GLN A 13 21.18 -43.68 21.47
CA GLN A 13 20.27 -44.77 21.14
C GLN A 13 19.89 -45.58 22.40
N SER A 14 20.85 -45.93 23.26
CA SER A 14 20.59 -46.60 24.54
C SER A 14 19.74 -45.75 25.48
N MET A 15 20.00 -44.44 25.56
CA MET A 15 19.19 -43.50 26.35
C MET A 15 17.75 -43.40 25.82
N THR A 16 17.55 -43.39 24.50
CA THR A 16 16.21 -43.38 23.90
C THR A 16 15.44 -44.68 24.12
N ALA A 17 16.13 -45.80 24.32
CA ALA A 17 15.52 -47.10 24.55
C ALA A 17 15.06 -47.33 26.00
N LEU A 18 15.44 -46.46 26.95
CA LEU A 18 15.00 -46.59 28.33
C LEU A 18 13.49 -46.27 28.47
N PRO A 19 12.72 -47.07 29.22
CA PRO A 19 11.26 -46.92 29.33
C PRO A 19 10.83 -45.60 29.98
N ASN A 20 11.72 -44.97 30.75
CA ASN A 20 11.51 -43.67 31.39
C ASN A 20 12.17 -42.49 30.65
N CYS A 21 12.70 -42.70 29.43
CA CYS A 21 13.37 -41.65 28.68
C CYS A 21 12.50 -40.41 28.48
N GLY A 22 11.19 -40.60 28.23
CA GLY A 22 10.24 -39.49 28.06
C GLY A 22 10.14 -38.58 29.30
N SER A 23 10.01 -39.18 30.49
CA SER A 23 9.90 -38.41 31.74
C SER A 23 11.23 -37.74 32.11
N VAL A 24 12.36 -38.42 31.90
CA VAL A 24 13.69 -37.84 32.10
C VAL A 24 13.92 -36.65 31.16
N ARG A 25 13.54 -36.77 29.89
CA ARG A 25 13.62 -35.67 28.91
C ARG A 25 12.75 -34.49 29.29
N GLU A 26 11.53 -34.73 29.77
CA GLU A 26 10.64 -33.67 30.21
C GLU A 26 11.20 -32.90 31.42
N VAL A 27 11.74 -33.62 32.41
CA VAL A 27 12.40 -33.03 33.58
C VAL A 27 13.64 -32.23 33.15
N GLN A 28 14.44 -32.74 32.23
CA GLN A 28 15.61 -32.03 31.69
C GLN A 28 15.22 -30.79 30.91
N ALA A 29 14.18 -30.85 30.08
CA ALA A 29 13.67 -29.70 29.33
C ALA A 29 13.19 -28.60 30.29
N LYS A 30 12.36 -28.96 31.28
CA LYS A 30 11.90 -28.05 32.34
C LYS A 30 13.07 -27.43 33.11
N ALA A 31 14.06 -28.23 33.50
CA ALA A 31 15.24 -27.74 34.21
C ALA A 31 16.05 -26.73 33.37
N ARG A 32 16.21 -26.97 32.06
CA ARG A 32 16.92 -26.04 31.19
C ARG A 32 16.12 -24.78 30.89
N CYS A 33 14.81 -24.87 30.67
CA CYS A 33 13.91 -23.72 30.59
C CYS A 33 13.97 -22.86 31.86
N GLN A 34 14.04 -23.50 33.04
CA GLN A 34 14.21 -22.78 34.31
C GLN A 34 15.57 -22.09 34.41
N ARG A 35 16.66 -22.71 33.91
CA ARG A 35 17.97 -22.05 33.85
C ARG A 35 17.92 -20.80 32.97
N VAL A 36 17.28 -20.87 31.79
CA VAL A 36 17.13 -19.71 30.90
C VAL A 36 16.30 -18.59 31.55
N LYS A 37 15.24 -18.95 32.30
CA LYS A 37 14.47 -17.97 33.10
C LYS A 37 15.34 -17.26 34.14
N ASN A 38 16.32 -17.96 34.70
CA ASN A 38 17.22 -17.44 35.73
C ASN A 38 18.49 -16.80 35.16
N LEU A 39 18.71 -16.79 33.83
CA LEU A 39 19.84 -16.08 33.24
C LEU A 39 19.64 -14.57 33.40
N ALA A 40 20.57 -13.92 34.10
CA ALA A 40 20.54 -12.48 34.34
C ALA A 40 20.68 -11.67 33.04
N SER A 41 21.50 -12.16 32.11
CA SER A 41 21.76 -11.52 30.82
C SER A 41 22.19 -12.56 29.79
N VAL A 42 21.63 -12.47 28.58
CA VAL A 42 22.10 -13.21 27.41
C VAL A 42 22.17 -12.21 26.25
N ASP A 43 23.31 -12.14 25.58
CA ASP A 43 23.48 -11.34 24.39
C ASP A 43 22.84 -12.03 23.17
N ALA A 44 22.60 -11.29 22.10
CA ALA A 44 21.92 -11.83 20.91
C ALA A 44 22.71 -12.99 20.26
N ALA A 45 24.05 -12.87 20.22
CA ALA A 45 24.92 -13.90 19.67
C ALA A 45 24.90 -15.19 20.50
N GLY A 46 25.01 -15.08 21.84
CA GLY A 46 24.91 -16.21 22.75
C GLY A 46 23.54 -16.88 22.73
N ALA A 47 22.46 -16.11 22.59
CA ALA A 47 21.12 -16.66 22.44
C ALA A 47 20.96 -17.45 21.13
N SER A 48 21.45 -16.94 20.01
CA SER A 48 21.43 -17.68 18.74
C SER A 48 22.25 -18.97 18.82
N ALA A 49 23.42 -18.95 19.46
CA ALA A 49 24.24 -20.15 19.67
C ALA A 49 23.54 -21.19 20.57
N LEU A 50 22.89 -20.74 21.65
CA LEU A 50 22.12 -21.61 22.54
C LEU A 50 20.91 -22.23 21.85
N LEU A 51 20.19 -21.45 21.05
CA LEU A 51 19.05 -21.97 20.27
C LEU A 51 19.51 -22.96 19.20
N ALA A 52 20.63 -22.70 18.52
CA ALA A 52 21.20 -23.62 17.55
C ALA A 52 21.66 -24.93 18.22
N ALA A 53 22.31 -24.85 19.39
CA ALA A 53 22.70 -26.04 20.15
C ALA A 53 21.48 -26.82 20.67
N TRP A 54 20.39 -26.14 21.01
CA TRP A 54 19.14 -26.77 21.40
C TRP A 54 18.49 -27.53 20.24
N THR A 55 18.38 -26.89 19.07
CA THR A 55 17.69 -27.43 17.90
C THR A 55 18.51 -28.47 17.12
N ALA A 56 19.84 -28.44 17.22
CA ALA A 56 20.72 -29.40 16.56
C ALA A 56 20.49 -30.85 17.04
N GLY A 57 20.05 -31.04 18.28
CA GLY A 57 19.60 -32.33 18.76
C GLY A 57 18.14 -32.55 18.41
N LYS A 58 17.82 -33.56 17.58
CA LYS A 58 16.44 -34.08 17.38
C LYS A 58 15.81 -34.70 18.66
N LEU A 59 16.33 -34.31 19.83
CA LEU A 59 16.04 -34.84 21.16
C LEU A 59 14.97 -34.04 21.91
N TRP A 60 14.34 -33.04 21.29
CA TRP A 60 13.30 -32.22 21.92
C TRP A 60 12.02 -32.25 21.09
N SER A 61 10.86 -32.21 21.76
CA SER A 61 9.60 -32.06 21.03
C SER A 61 9.49 -30.65 20.44
N ALA A 62 8.59 -30.48 19.46
CA ALA A 62 8.30 -29.18 18.89
C ALA A 62 7.81 -28.19 19.97
N GLU A 63 6.96 -28.66 20.88
CA GLU A 63 6.43 -27.88 22.01
C GLU A 63 7.54 -27.41 22.95
N GLN A 64 8.47 -28.30 23.33
CA GLN A 64 9.61 -27.96 24.20
C GLN A 64 10.56 -26.95 23.51
N THR A 65 10.74 -27.09 22.21
CA THR A 65 11.58 -26.19 21.42
C THR A 65 10.96 -24.79 21.32
N MET A 66 9.65 -24.71 21.15
CA MET A 66 8.91 -23.45 21.13
C MET A 66 8.95 -22.77 22.51
N GLU A 67 8.66 -23.50 23.59
CA GLU A 67 8.73 -22.97 24.96
C GLU A 67 10.14 -22.44 25.28
N PHE A 68 11.19 -23.19 24.93
CA PHE A 68 12.57 -22.76 25.14
C PHE A 68 12.90 -21.49 24.34
N SER A 69 12.43 -21.41 23.09
CA SER A 69 12.66 -20.25 22.20
C SER A 69 12.02 -18.98 22.75
N ASP A 70 10.77 -19.08 23.23
CA ASP A 70 10.04 -17.95 23.81
C ASP A 70 10.72 -17.43 25.09
N LEU A 71 11.18 -18.35 25.95
CA LEU A 71 11.90 -17.99 27.18
C LEU A 71 13.25 -17.34 26.89
N LEU A 72 13.96 -17.82 25.87
CA LEU A 72 15.24 -17.27 25.46
C LEU A 72 15.08 -15.89 24.82
N ALA A 73 14.06 -15.69 23.96
CA ALA A 73 13.72 -14.37 23.42
C ALA A 73 13.36 -13.38 24.54
N GLY A 74 12.59 -13.84 25.54
CA GLY A 74 12.30 -13.05 26.73
C GLY A 74 13.54 -12.70 27.54
N ALA A 75 14.50 -13.63 27.68
CA ALA A 75 15.76 -13.37 28.35
C ALA A 75 16.61 -12.31 27.63
N VAL A 76 16.74 -12.40 26.30
CA VAL A 76 17.45 -11.40 25.47
C VAL A 76 16.78 -10.02 25.54
N ALA A 77 15.44 -10.00 25.52
CA ALA A 77 14.70 -8.76 25.65
C ALA A 77 14.87 -8.12 27.04
N ARG A 78 14.96 -8.93 28.11
CA ARG A 78 15.22 -8.45 29.47
C ARG A 78 16.61 -7.86 29.65
N THR A 79 17.62 -8.38 28.94
CA THR A 79 18.95 -7.77 28.90
C THR A 79 18.91 -6.31 28.44
N ASN A 80 17.93 -5.96 27.62
CA ASN A 80 17.73 -4.58 27.14
C ASN A 80 16.83 -3.73 28.03
N THR A 81 16.15 -4.31 29.04
CA THR A 81 15.19 -3.58 29.88
C THR A 81 15.58 -3.49 31.36
N GLY A 82 16.60 -4.22 31.81
CA GLY A 82 17.18 -4.07 33.15
C GLY A 82 18.09 -2.84 33.26
N THR A 83 17.60 -1.77 33.88
CA THR A 83 18.40 -0.60 34.32
C THR A 83 19.12 0.22 33.23
N ALA A 84 18.52 0.39 32.07
CA ALA A 84 18.85 1.55 31.24
C ALA A 84 18.34 2.83 31.95
N GLN A 85 19.17 3.41 32.84
CA GLN A 85 19.10 4.85 33.09
C GLN A 85 19.09 5.55 31.75
N GLY A 86 17.96 6.10 31.32
CA GLY A 86 17.82 7.22 30.36
C GLY A 86 18.82 7.30 29.20
N GLY A 87 19.30 6.16 28.70
CA GLY A 87 20.37 6.11 27.72
C GLY A 87 19.75 6.38 26.37
N LYS A 88 19.80 7.64 25.94
CA LYS A 88 19.55 8.01 24.55
C LYS A 88 20.20 6.96 23.66
N ARG A 89 19.46 6.45 22.66
CA ARG A 89 20.04 5.67 21.57
C ARG A 89 21.33 6.36 21.13
N PRO A 90 22.44 5.63 20.92
CA PRO A 90 23.68 6.24 20.48
C PRO A 90 23.38 7.12 19.27
N THR A 91 23.78 8.39 19.35
CA THR A 91 23.47 9.38 18.32
C THR A 91 24.01 8.85 16.99
N GLN A 92 23.10 8.55 16.06
CA GLN A 92 23.51 8.09 14.73
C GLN A 92 24.34 9.21 14.09
N LYS A 93 25.56 8.90 13.68
CA LYS A 93 26.44 9.86 13.01
C LYS A 93 25.85 10.17 11.64
N VAL A 94 25.76 11.46 11.29
CA VAL A 94 25.24 11.95 10.00
C VAL A 94 25.99 11.33 8.82
N SER A 95 27.27 10.98 9.00
CA SER A 95 28.10 10.31 8.00
C SER A 95 27.53 8.96 7.51
N ALA A 96 26.74 8.26 8.34
CA ALA A 96 26.07 7.02 7.92
C ALA A 96 24.89 7.28 6.95
N PHE A 97 24.37 8.51 6.92
CA PHE A 97 23.28 8.96 6.05
C PHE A 97 23.77 9.75 4.84
N GLU A 98 25.05 10.12 4.80
CA GLU A 98 25.66 10.96 3.77
C GLU A 98 25.45 10.47 2.33
N PRO A 99 25.51 9.15 2.03
CA PRO A 99 25.23 8.64 0.68
C PRO A 99 23.80 8.93 0.19
N TYR A 100 22.87 9.17 1.10
CA TYR A 100 21.46 9.45 0.81
C TYR A 100 21.18 10.96 0.75
N LEU A 101 22.11 11.81 1.15
CA LEU A 101 21.95 13.26 1.15
C LEU A 101 22.53 13.86 -0.13
N SER A 102 21.87 14.85 -0.72
CA SER A 102 22.48 15.60 -1.82
C SER A 102 23.48 16.61 -1.25
N VAL A 103 24.39 17.09 -2.09
CA VAL A 103 25.31 18.20 -1.73
C VAL A 103 24.56 19.41 -1.17
N ARG A 104 23.33 19.67 -1.65
CA ARG A 104 22.46 20.74 -1.11
C ARG A 104 21.93 20.42 0.29
N ASP A 105 21.54 19.17 0.54
CA ASP A 105 21.04 18.74 1.85
C ASP A 105 22.18 18.77 2.87
N ILE A 106 23.38 18.32 2.49
CA ILE A 106 24.59 18.37 3.33
C ILE A 106 24.91 19.82 3.70
N LYS A 107 24.97 20.74 2.73
CA LYS A 107 25.18 22.18 2.99
C LYS A 107 24.12 22.78 3.93
N ALA A 108 22.85 22.37 3.79
CA ALA A 108 21.78 22.83 4.66
C ALA A 108 21.84 22.21 6.08
N LEU A 109 22.40 21.01 6.21
CA LEU A 109 22.63 20.35 7.50
C LEU A 109 23.89 20.85 8.22
N GLU A 110 24.90 21.28 7.47
CA GLU A 110 26.14 21.88 7.96
C GLU A 110 25.99 23.34 8.36
N ALA A 111 25.09 24.09 7.70
CA ALA A 111 24.75 25.44 8.12
C ALA A 111 24.32 25.44 9.59
N ASP A 112 24.75 26.44 10.37
CA ASP A 112 24.43 26.59 11.80
C ASP A 112 22.98 27.07 12.03
N ASP A 113 22.11 26.70 11.10
CA ASP A 113 20.71 27.05 11.07
C ASP A 113 19.93 26.24 12.11
N ASN A 114 18.80 26.82 12.50
CA ASN A 114 17.81 26.26 13.40
C ASN A 114 17.59 24.75 13.15
N ILE A 115 17.63 23.94 14.21
CA ILE A 115 17.43 22.48 14.20
C ILE A 115 16.18 22.04 13.42
N HIS A 116 15.16 22.90 13.34
CA HIS A 116 13.95 22.66 12.57
C HIS A 116 14.19 22.59 11.05
N VAL A 117 15.11 23.41 10.51
CA VAL A 117 15.51 23.36 9.09
C VAL A 117 16.20 22.05 8.80
N LYS A 118 17.08 21.59 9.70
CA LYS A 118 17.78 20.30 9.59
C LYS A 118 16.81 19.13 9.59
N LEU A 119 15.82 19.14 10.49
CA LEU A 119 14.76 18.13 10.54
C LEU A 119 13.87 18.15 9.29
N ASP A 120 13.52 19.32 8.76
CA ASP A 120 12.73 19.45 7.53
C ASP A 120 13.47 18.91 6.30
N VAL A 121 14.77 19.23 6.18
CA VAL A 121 15.63 18.72 5.11
C VAL A 121 15.70 17.19 5.15
N LEU A 122 15.93 16.61 6.33
CA LEU A 122 15.96 15.15 6.51
C LEU A 122 14.60 14.51 6.21
N ALA A 123 13.50 15.07 6.72
CA ALA A 123 12.15 14.56 6.49
C ALA A 123 11.77 14.62 5.00
N CYS A 124 12.01 15.75 4.34
CA CYS A 124 11.79 15.92 2.91
C CYS A 124 12.63 14.93 2.09
N ARG A 125 13.87 14.66 2.52
CA ARG A 125 14.75 13.71 1.83
C ARG A 125 14.26 12.27 1.99
N CYS A 126 13.86 11.86 3.19
CA CYS A 126 13.29 10.54 3.44
C CYS A 126 12.01 10.30 2.63
N ILE A 127 11.17 11.32 2.46
CA ILE A 127 9.97 11.28 1.61
C ILE A 127 10.38 11.12 0.14
N LYS A 128 11.27 11.98 -0.37
CA LYS A 128 11.74 11.93 -1.78
C LYS A 128 12.40 10.62 -2.16
N LEU A 129 13.16 10.02 -1.23
CA LEU A 129 13.83 8.74 -1.44
C LEU A 129 12.94 7.54 -1.12
N LYS A 130 11.70 7.76 -0.66
CA LYS A 130 10.75 6.72 -0.26
C LYS A 130 11.30 5.74 0.79
N LEU A 131 12.24 6.19 1.62
CA LEU A 131 12.92 5.34 2.60
C LEU A 131 12.05 5.08 3.83
N THR A 132 11.28 6.07 4.26
CA THR A 132 10.31 5.97 5.36
C THR A 132 9.26 7.07 5.23
N CYS A 133 7.98 6.71 5.39
CA CYS A 133 6.93 7.68 5.63
C CYS A 133 6.92 7.98 7.13
N PRO A 134 7.15 9.24 7.59
CA PRO A 134 7.10 9.55 9.01
C PRO A 134 5.72 9.15 9.56
N SER A 135 5.71 8.44 10.70
CA SER A 135 4.45 8.02 11.30
C SER A 135 3.60 9.25 11.63
N GLU A 136 2.28 9.10 11.62
CA GLU A 136 1.37 10.19 11.97
C GLU A 136 1.69 10.78 13.34
N ALA A 137 2.13 9.94 14.31
CA ALA A 137 2.61 10.40 15.60
C ALA A 137 3.88 11.25 15.52
N CYS A 138 4.82 10.90 14.64
CA CYS A 138 6.03 11.68 14.39
C CYS A 138 5.68 13.04 13.76
N CYS A 139 4.80 13.05 12.75
CA CYS A 139 4.28 14.27 12.16
C CYS A 139 3.55 15.12 13.20
N ARG A 140 2.64 14.55 14.00
CA ARG A 140 1.92 15.27 15.07
C ARG A 140 2.87 15.80 16.14
N ALA A 141 3.93 15.08 16.49
CA ALA A 141 4.94 15.56 17.43
C ALA A 141 5.77 16.72 16.85
N ILE A 142 6.16 16.64 15.58
CA ILE A 142 6.84 17.74 14.86
C ILE A 142 5.92 18.97 14.77
N LEU A 143 4.63 18.77 14.46
CA LEU A 143 3.62 19.82 14.40
C LEU A 143 3.35 20.43 15.77
N ALA A 144 3.20 19.62 16.82
CA ALA A 144 2.89 20.08 18.18
C ALA A 144 4.08 20.80 18.82
N ASP A 145 5.31 20.29 18.67
CA ASP A 145 6.52 20.97 19.14
C ASP A 145 6.78 22.26 18.34
N GLY A 146 6.46 22.23 17.05
CA GLY A 146 6.49 23.40 16.20
C GLY A 146 5.50 24.49 16.60
N LEU A 147 4.25 24.12 16.86
CA LEU A 147 3.20 25.05 17.27
C LEU A 147 3.43 25.62 18.68
N SER A 148 4.03 24.84 19.59
CA SER A 148 4.34 25.31 20.95
C SER A 148 5.51 26.30 20.98
N LYS A 149 6.43 26.22 20.03
CA LYS A 149 7.61 27.11 19.93
C LYS A 149 7.43 28.29 18.96
N ALA A 150 6.46 28.22 18.05
CA ALA A 150 6.19 29.25 17.04
C ALA A 150 5.46 30.49 17.59
N GLY A 151 5.82 30.97 18.78
CA GLY A 151 5.29 32.18 19.42
C GLY A 151 5.63 33.49 18.69
N GLY A 152 5.40 33.55 17.37
CA GLY A 152 5.55 34.74 16.53
C GLY A 152 6.21 34.48 15.17
N ASP A 153 6.95 33.37 14.99
CA ASP A 153 7.80 33.20 13.81
C ASP A 153 7.01 32.76 12.55
N GLN A 154 6.82 33.72 11.64
CA GLN A 154 6.17 33.54 10.34
C GLN A 154 6.92 32.55 9.43
N SER A 155 8.23 32.38 9.61
CA SER A 155 9.03 31.45 8.80
C SER A 155 8.63 30.00 9.07
N PHE A 156 8.35 29.66 10.33
CA PHE A 156 7.94 28.34 10.74
C PHE A 156 6.51 27.99 10.29
N LYS A 157 5.58 28.94 10.32
CA LYS A 157 4.23 28.76 9.76
C LYS A 157 4.26 28.48 8.25
N LYS A 158 5.17 29.12 7.50
CA LYS A 158 5.37 28.82 6.07
C LYS A 158 5.92 27.41 5.85
N LEU A 159 6.83 26.96 6.71
CA LEU A 159 7.39 25.61 6.68
C LEU A 159 6.31 24.55 6.97
N LEU A 160 5.47 24.76 7.98
CA LEU A 160 4.31 23.91 8.28
C LEU A 160 3.31 23.83 7.12
N LYS A 161 3.00 24.97 6.50
CA LYS A 161 2.11 25.02 5.33
C LYS A 161 2.70 24.29 4.12
N ARG A 162 4.02 24.38 3.93
CA ARG A 162 4.74 23.66 2.87
C ARG A 162 4.75 22.16 3.12
N GLN A 163 5.00 21.73 4.36
CA GLN A 163 4.92 20.32 4.78
C GLN A 163 3.51 19.78 4.61
N SER A 164 2.46 20.51 5.02
CA SER A 164 1.08 20.07 4.81
C SER A 164 0.71 19.99 3.33
N GLN A 165 1.25 20.87 2.49
CA GLN A 165 1.06 20.84 1.04
C GLN A 165 1.79 19.66 0.39
N ILE A 166 3.04 19.38 0.77
CA ILE A 166 3.79 18.22 0.28
C ILE A 166 3.11 16.92 0.71
N LEU A 167 2.70 16.83 1.98
CA LEU A 167 1.97 15.67 2.49
C LEU A 167 0.61 15.53 1.81
N ALA A 168 -0.15 16.61 1.61
CA ALA A 168 -1.42 16.54 0.89
C ALA A 168 -1.23 16.15 -0.59
N GLN A 169 -0.18 16.67 -1.25
CA GLN A 169 0.08 16.41 -2.66
C GLN A 169 0.64 14.99 -2.90
N GLU A 170 1.40 14.43 -1.96
CA GLU A 170 1.92 13.06 -2.00
C GLU A 170 0.93 12.02 -1.46
N TRP A 171 0.16 12.32 -0.41
CA TRP A 171 -0.87 11.42 0.13
C TRP A 171 -2.13 11.36 -0.73
N LEU A 172 -2.49 12.44 -1.43
CA LEU A 172 -3.64 12.46 -2.35
C LEU A 172 -3.25 12.03 -3.78
N SER A 173 -1.99 11.73 -4.05
CA SER A 173 -1.55 11.19 -5.34
C SER A 173 -1.48 9.66 -5.26
N PRO A 174 -2.40 8.91 -5.90
CA PRO A 174 -2.51 7.44 -5.75
C PRO A 174 -1.35 6.63 -6.37
N LEU A 175 -0.27 7.28 -6.83
CA LEU A 175 0.66 6.73 -7.83
C LEU A 175 2.05 6.33 -7.31
N ALA A 176 2.27 6.17 -6.00
CA ALA A 176 3.63 5.95 -5.49
C ALA A 176 3.78 4.95 -4.33
N LEU A 177 3.43 3.67 -4.53
CA LEU A 177 3.91 2.56 -3.67
C LEU A 177 4.55 1.43 -4.52
N PRO A 178 5.66 0.81 -4.10
CA PRO A 178 6.41 -0.13 -4.93
C PRO A 178 5.83 -1.55 -4.93
N LYS A 179 6.00 -2.21 -6.09
CA LYS A 179 5.96 -3.65 -6.31
C LYS A 179 6.93 -4.37 -5.34
N SER A 180 6.41 -5.24 -4.46
CA SER A 180 6.93 -6.61 -4.18
C SER A 180 6.47 -7.14 -2.81
N MET A 181 5.61 -8.16 -2.83
CA MET A 181 5.88 -9.48 -2.21
C MET A 181 4.74 -10.45 -2.57
N PRO A 182 5.04 -11.70 -2.98
CA PRO A 182 4.02 -12.70 -3.23
C PRO A 182 3.57 -13.30 -1.88
N LEU A 183 2.52 -12.74 -1.29
CA LEU A 183 1.94 -13.26 -0.04
C LEU A 183 0.89 -14.34 -0.32
N VAL A 184 1.42 -15.56 -0.41
CA VAL A 184 0.92 -16.86 0.06
C VAL A 184 -0.60 -16.98 0.31
N LYS A 185 -1.21 -17.93 -0.40
CA LYS A 185 -2.62 -18.40 -0.36
C LYS A 185 -3.16 -18.87 1.02
N CYS A 186 -2.39 -18.72 2.10
CA CYS A 186 -2.78 -19.15 3.45
C CYS A 186 -3.33 -18.01 4.33
N LEU A 187 -3.27 -16.75 3.89
CA LEU A 187 -3.72 -15.57 4.65
C LEU A 187 -5.21 -15.24 4.52
N MET A 188 -5.92 -15.79 3.54
CA MET A 188 -7.34 -15.48 3.33
C MET A 188 -8.24 -15.87 4.52
N LEU A 189 -7.85 -16.89 5.30
CA LEU A 189 -8.70 -17.44 6.35
C LEU A 189 -8.58 -16.65 7.67
N ASP A 190 -7.38 -16.19 8.03
CA ASP A 190 -7.18 -15.40 9.25
C ASP A 190 -7.47 -13.91 9.05
N TRP A 191 -7.20 -13.36 7.87
CA TRP A 191 -7.43 -11.93 7.63
C TRP A 191 -8.90 -11.56 7.70
N MET A 192 -9.79 -12.33 7.08
CA MET A 192 -11.24 -12.06 7.14
C MET A 192 -11.78 -12.19 8.58
N HIS A 193 -11.24 -13.12 9.36
CA HIS A 193 -11.57 -13.24 10.78
C HIS A 193 -11.12 -11.99 11.55
N CYS A 194 -9.86 -11.56 11.39
CA CYS A 194 -9.34 -10.35 12.02
C CYS A 194 -10.12 -9.09 11.58
N TYR A 195 -10.45 -8.96 10.30
CA TYR A 195 -11.18 -7.82 9.73
C TYR A 195 -12.62 -7.72 10.25
N VAL A 196 -13.31 -8.85 10.39
CA VAL A 196 -14.69 -8.90 10.93
C VAL A 196 -14.69 -8.76 12.45
N VAL A 197 -13.79 -9.45 13.17
CA VAL A 197 -13.77 -9.51 14.64
C VAL A 197 -13.18 -8.25 15.28
N SER A 198 -12.24 -7.56 14.62
CA SER A 198 -11.72 -6.26 15.08
C SER A 198 -12.74 -5.12 14.98
N GLY A 199 -13.87 -5.33 14.29
CA GLY A 199 -14.87 -4.29 14.06
C GLY A 199 -14.54 -3.35 12.90
N LEU A 200 -13.39 -3.51 12.23
CA LEU A 200 -13.00 -2.72 11.05
C LEU A 200 -14.03 -2.81 9.93
N PHE A 201 -14.54 -4.02 9.64
CA PHE A 201 -15.64 -4.21 8.68
C PHE A 201 -16.86 -3.33 8.99
N HIS A 202 -17.23 -3.20 10.27
CA HIS A 202 -18.41 -2.41 10.65
C HIS A 202 -18.18 -0.91 10.44
N VAL A 203 -16.96 -0.43 10.65
CA VAL A 203 -16.58 0.97 10.41
C VAL A 203 -16.57 1.27 8.91
N GLU A 204 -15.91 0.43 8.11
CA GLU A 204 -15.83 0.60 6.66
C GLU A 204 -17.20 0.47 6.00
N ALA A 205 -18.01 -0.52 6.38
CA ALA A 205 -19.38 -0.64 5.89
C ALA A 205 -20.22 0.60 6.25
N SER A 206 -20.09 1.13 7.47
CA SER A 206 -20.83 2.34 7.88
C SER A 206 -20.45 3.58 7.09
N LEU A 207 -19.21 3.67 6.58
CA LEU A 207 -18.73 4.76 5.73
C LEU A 207 -19.07 4.55 4.25
N LEU A 208 -19.03 3.30 3.78
CA LEU A 208 -19.25 2.95 2.37
C LEU A 208 -20.74 2.99 1.99
N LEU A 209 -21.64 2.55 2.88
CA LEU A 209 -23.07 2.46 2.61
C LEU A 209 -23.71 3.80 2.19
N PRO A 210 -23.43 4.95 2.83
CA PRO A 210 -23.91 6.25 2.35
C PRO A 210 -23.42 6.62 0.94
N VAL A 211 -22.16 6.31 0.61
CA VAL A 211 -21.58 6.60 -0.72
C VAL A 211 -22.22 5.74 -1.80
N MET A 212 -22.45 4.46 -1.51
CA MET A 212 -23.15 3.54 -2.40
C MET A 212 -24.61 3.96 -2.62
N HIS A 213 -25.29 4.42 -1.57
CA HIS A 213 -26.66 4.94 -1.68
C HIS A 213 -26.76 6.17 -2.59
N VAL A 214 -25.79 7.10 -2.52
CA VAL A 214 -25.73 8.26 -3.44
C VAL A 214 -25.54 7.83 -4.90
N ARG A 215 -24.93 6.67 -5.13
CA ARG A 215 -24.73 6.08 -6.48
C ARG A 215 -25.82 5.10 -6.90
N SER A 216 -27.01 5.20 -6.29
CA SER A 216 -28.17 4.37 -6.59
C SER A 216 -27.95 2.87 -6.37
N ALA A 217 -26.92 2.47 -5.61
CA ALA A 217 -26.79 1.09 -5.19
C ALA A 217 -27.89 0.81 -4.17
N THR A 218 -28.87 0.02 -4.58
CA THR A 218 -29.99 -0.30 -3.71
C THR A 218 -29.51 -1.24 -2.61
N PHE A 219 -30.18 -1.16 -1.47
CA PHE A 219 -29.98 -2.07 -0.35
C PHE A 219 -30.03 -3.56 -0.79
N LEU A 220 -30.95 -3.89 -1.70
CA LEU A 220 -31.10 -5.23 -2.29
C LEU A 220 -29.83 -5.68 -3.03
N MET A 221 -29.16 -4.78 -3.76
CA MET A 221 -27.92 -5.09 -4.47
C MET A 221 -26.77 -5.39 -3.51
N ILE A 222 -26.66 -4.63 -2.42
CA ILE A 222 -25.62 -4.82 -1.41
C ILE A 222 -25.86 -6.13 -0.64
N GLN A 223 -27.13 -6.42 -0.30
CA GLN A 223 -27.51 -7.66 0.34
C GLN A 223 -27.26 -8.89 -0.57
N ALA A 224 -27.55 -8.78 -1.86
CA ALA A 224 -27.26 -9.83 -2.85
C ALA A 224 -25.76 -10.09 -2.93
N PHE A 225 -24.95 -9.05 -3.07
CA PHE A 225 -23.48 -9.15 -3.11
C PHE A 225 -22.90 -9.84 -1.86
N ILE A 226 -23.29 -9.41 -0.65
CA ILE A 226 -22.81 -10.01 0.61
C ILE A 226 -23.26 -11.48 0.74
N SER A 227 -24.41 -11.83 0.15
CA SER A 227 -24.95 -13.19 0.14
C SER A 227 -24.23 -14.11 -0.84
N GLU A 228 -23.60 -13.57 -1.88
CA GLU A 228 -22.80 -14.34 -2.85
C GLU A 228 -21.40 -14.66 -2.31
N CYS A 229 -20.90 -13.92 -1.31
CA CYS A 229 -19.61 -14.23 -0.69
C CYS A 229 -19.62 -15.61 0.01
N GLU A 230 -18.54 -16.38 -0.14
CA GLU A 230 -18.32 -17.60 0.63
C GLU A 230 -17.85 -17.27 2.05
N TRP A 231 -18.63 -17.66 3.05
CA TRP A 231 -18.31 -17.41 4.45
C TRP A 231 -17.62 -18.61 5.08
N PRO A 232 -16.52 -18.39 5.85
CA PRO A 232 -15.90 -19.44 6.66
C PRO A 232 -16.93 -20.14 7.54
N HIS A 233 -16.77 -21.46 7.74
CA HIS A 233 -17.81 -22.27 8.35
C HIS A 233 -18.25 -21.77 9.74
N ASN A 234 -17.31 -21.26 10.54
CA ASN A 234 -17.53 -20.67 11.87
C ASN A 234 -18.18 -19.27 11.85
N LEU A 235 -18.24 -18.60 10.70
CA LEU A 235 -18.86 -17.28 10.51
C LEU A 235 -20.19 -17.34 9.76
N LYS A 236 -20.62 -18.52 9.28
CA LYS A 236 -21.93 -18.68 8.61
C LYS A 236 -23.11 -18.24 9.47
N ASN A 237 -23.04 -18.42 10.80
CA ASN A 237 -24.07 -17.93 11.70
C ASN A 237 -24.10 -16.39 11.80
N ARG A 238 -22.92 -15.75 11.73
CA ARG A 238 -22.79 -14.28 11.73
C ARG A 238 -23.19 -13.63 10.41
N ARG A 239 -23.07 -14.35 9.29
CA ARG A 239 -23.63 -13.92 7.99
C ARG A 239 -25.11 -13.61 8.15
N THR A 240 -25.87 -14.49 8.79
CA THR A 240 -27.32 -14.29 9.00
C THR A 240 -27.59 -13.07 9.89
N GLU A 241 -26.80 -12.85 10.93
CA GLU A 241 -26.88 -11.65 11.77
C GLU A 241 -26.59 -10.36 10.98
N ILE A 242 -25.56 -10.36 10.14
CA ILE A 242 -25.20 -9.21 9.29
C ILE A 242 -26.30 -8.94 8.27
N LEU A 243 -26.81 -9.96 7.59
CA LEU A 243 -27.94 -9.83 6.67
C LEU A 243 -29.22 -9.36 7.40
N HIS A 244 -29.39 -9.71 8.69
CA HIS A 244 -30.48 -9.20 9.51
C HIS A 244 -30.28 -7.76 10.02
N LEU A 245 -29.04 -7.29 10.22
CA LEU A 245 -28.76 -5.87 10.50
C LEU A 245 -29.28 -4.99 9.37
N PHE A 246 -29.16 -5.49 8.15
CA PHE A 246 -29.70 -4.88 6.96
C PHE A 246 -31.24 -4.93 6.95
N ASN A 247 -31.87 -6.05 7.30
CA ASN A 247 -33.34 -6.19 7.28
C ASN A 247 -34.08 -5.34 8.31
N LYS A 248 -33.44 -4.94 9.41
CA LYS A 248 -34.03 -4.01 10.38
C LYS A 248 -34.02 -2.61 9.77
N ARG A 249 -35.16 -2.20 9.18
CA ARG A 249 -35.46 -0.80 8.82
C ARG A 249 -35.39 0.07 10.09
N THR A 250 -34.19 0.47 10.44
CA THR A 250 -33.97 1.42 11.52
C THR A 250 -34.32 2.78 10.93
N LYS A 251 -35.38 3.42 11.44
CA LYS A 251 -35.69 4.81 11.07
C LYS A 251 -34.42 5.64 11.33
N LEU A 252 -34.03 6.48 10.37
CA LEU A 252 -32.78 7.26 10.43
C LEU A 252 -32.65 8.07 11.74
N SER A 253 -33.78 8.39 12.37
CA SER A 253 -33.90 9.11 13.64
C SER A 253 -33.61 8.28 14.91
N GLU A 254 -33.52 6.95 14.83
CA GLU A 254 -33.35 6.04 15.97
C GLU A 254 -31.96 5.41 16.07
N PHE A 255 -30.98 5.88 15.29
CA PHE A 255 -29.60 5.43 15.38
C PHE A 255 -28.89 5.99 16.64
N LYS A 256 -29.40 5.64 17.82
CA LYS A 256 -28.66 5.75 19.09
C LYS A 256 -27.94 4.42 19.31
N ALA A 257 -26.63 4.44 19.10
CA ALA A 257 -25.76 3.29 19.37
C ALA A 257 -25.99 2.78 20.81
N GLY A 258 -26.62 1.60 20.92
CA GLY A 258 -26.85 0.92 22.19
C GLY A 258 -25.53 0.72 22.94
N THR A 259 -25.33 1.56 23.95
CA THR A 259 -24.04 1.79 24.62
C THR A 259 -23.82 0.85 25.81
N LEU A 260 -24.83 0.10 26.25
CA LEU A 260 -24.75 -0.69 27.49
C LEU A 260 -24.31 -2.16 27.29
N GLN A 261 -24.70 -2.82 26.19
CA GLN A 261 -24.25 -4.21 25.94
C GLN A 261 -22.89 -4.27 25.22
N LYS A 262 -22.57 -3.23 24.44
CA LYS A 262 -21.24 -3.03 23.84
C LYS A 262 -20.17 -2.70 24.89
N HIS A 263 -20.52 -2.09 26.02
CA HIS A 263 -19.51 -1.75 27.03
C HIS A 263 -18.85 -2.99 27.67
N ARG A 264 -19.57 -4.10 27.83
CA ARG A 264 -19.02 -5.35 28.38
C ARG A 264 -18.13 -6.07 27.38
N GLN A 265 -18.49 -6.07 26.09
CA GLN A 265 -17.70 -6.65 25.01
C GLN A 265 -16.48 -5.79 24.66
N VAL A 266 -16.62 -4.46 24.67
CA VAL A 266 -15.49 -3.51 24.53
C VAL A 266 -14.56 -3.61 25.73
N LYS A 267 -15.06 -3.86 26.94
CA LYS A 267 -14.20 -4.11 28.13
C LYS A 267 -13.48 -5.46 28.05
N GLN A 268 -14.16 -6.52 27.60
CA GLN A 268 -13.52 -7.83 27.30
C GLN A 268 -12.48 -7.73 26.18
N PHE A 269 -12.75 -6.91 25.16
CA PHE A 269 -11.80 -6.64 24.08
C PHE A 269 -10.63 -5.77 24.56
N ALA A 270 -10.89 -4.74 25.39
CA ALA A 270 -9.89 -3.89 26.05
C ALA A 270 -8.97 -4.68 27.00
N ASP A 271 -9.52 -5.65 27.73
CA ASP A 271 -8.76 -6.53 28.62
C ASP A 271 -7.91 -7.54 27.84
N ASN A 272 -8.35 -7.97 26.66
CA ASN A 272 -7.55 -8.81 25.75
C ASN A 272 -6.56 -8.00 24.88
N THR A 273 -6.79 -6.70 24.67
CA THR A 273 -5.87 -5.77 23.97
C THR A 273 -4.78 -5.20 24.87
N LYS A 274 -4.75 -5.49 26.18
CA LYS A 274 -3.61 -5.15 27.06
C LYS A 274 -2.27 -5.76 26.63
N LYS A 275 -2.28 -6.72 25.68
CA LYS A 275 -1.08 -7.27 25.03
C LYS A 275 -0.93 -6.88 23.55
N VAL A 276 -1.91 -6.17 22.99
CA VAL A 276 -1.85 -5.67 21.63
C VAL A 276 -1.15 -4.32 21.69
N THR A 277 0.14 -4.33 21.40
CA THR A 277 0.92 -3.09 21.31
C THR A 277 0.40 -2.27 20.13
N HIS A 278 0.51 -0.94 20.22
CA HIS A 278 0.20 0.01 19.12
C HIS A 278 0.85 -0.37 17.77
N LEU A 279 1.90 -1.18 17.79
CA LEU A 279 2.57 -1.73 16.62
C LEU A 279 1.71 -2.76 15.86
N PHE A 280 0.90 -3.55 16.55
CA PHE A 280 0.00 -4.52 15.94
C PHE A 280 -1.14 -3.82 15.20
N GLU A 281 -1.80 -2.84 15.83
CA GLU A 281 -2.85 -2.05 15.19
C GLU A 281 -2.29 -1.27 13.99
N ALA A 282 -1.08 -0.71 14.11
CA ALA A 282 -0.42 -0.04 13.00
C ALA A 282 -0.03 -1.00 11.86
N SER A 283 0.37 -2.24 12.16
CA SER A 283 0.66 -3.25 11.13
C SER A 283 -0.61 -3.68 10.43
N LEU A 284 -1.67 -3.97 11.18
CA LEU A 284 -2.95 -4.41 10.63
C LEU A 284 -3.59 -3.31 9.76
N PHE A 285 -3.52 -2.06 10.20
CA PHE A 285 -3.98 -0.91 9.42
C PHE A 285 -3.15 -0.71 8.15
N LYS A 286 -1.82 -0.89 8.21
CA LYS A 286 -0.94 -0.85 7.03
C LYS A 286 -1.26 -1.96 6.04
N ASP A 287 -1.57 -3.16 6.52
CA ASP A 287 -1.87 -4.31 5.66
C ASP A 287 -3.25 -4.17 5.01
N VAL A 288 -4.25 -3.71 5.77
CA VAL A 288 -5.60 -3.43 5.24
C VAL A 288 -5.58 -2.25 4.28
N LEU A 289 -4.97 -1.12 4.65
CA LEU A 289 -4.87 0.05 3.79
C LEU A 289 -4.02 -0.26 2.55
N GLY A 290 -2.92 -0.99 2.72
CA GLY A 290 -2.08 -1.47 1.61
C GLY A 290 -2.87 -2.35 0.66
N ARG A 291 -3.69 -3.27 1.18
CA ARG A 291 -4.57 -4.12 0.36
C ARG A 291 -5.66 -3.32 -0.35
N VAL A 292 -6.34 -2.40 0.33
CA VAL A 292 -7.35 -1.52 -0.26
C VAL A 292 -6.74 -0.63 -1.35
N LEU A 293 -5.51 -0.13 -1.15
CA LEU A 293 -4.80 0.65 -2.17
C LEU A 293 -4.33 -0.22 -3.34
N ILE A 294 -3.91 -1.46 -3.12
CA ILE A 294 -3.60 -2.42 -4.19
C ILE A 294 -4.87 -2.77 -4.96
N ASP A 295 -5.96 -3.12 -4.27
CA ASP A 295 -7.23 -3.46 -4.90
C ASP A 295 -7.81 -2.23 -5.62
N LEU A 296 -7.68 -1.01 -5.08
CA LEU A 296 -8.01 0.24 -5.78
C LEU A 296 -7.09 0.52 -6.96
N ALA A 297 -5.81 0.15 -6.90
CA ALA A 297 -4.87 0.30 -8.02
C ALA A 297 -5.13 -0.75 -9.12
N GLU A 298 -5.51 -1.97 -8.75
CA GLU A 298 -5.92 -3.06 -9.64
C GLU A 298 -7.29 -2.75 -10.26
N HIS A 299 -8.23 -2.18 -9.51
CA HIS A 299 -9.50 -1.66 -10.03
C HIS A 299 -9.32 -0.34 -10.79
N ALA A 300 -8.30 0.47 -10.47
CA ALA A 300 -7.88 1.61 -11.29
C ALA A 300 -7.19 1.17 -12.58
N GLY A 301 -6.80 -0.10 -12.71
CA GLY A 301 -6.54 -0.76 -14.00
C GLY A 301 -7.77 -0.75 -14.93
N SER A 302 -8.96 -0.42 -14.40
CA SER A 302 -10.19 -0.12 -15.14
C SER A 302 -10.46 1.39 -15.30
N MET A 303 -9.46 2.26 -15.14
CA MET A 303 -9.58 3.65 -15.57
C MET A 303 -9.61 3.64 -17.10
N ARG A 304 -10.83 3.58 -17.63
CA ARG A 304 -11.08 3.71 -19.07
C ARG A 304 -10.41 4.99 -19.58
N PRO A 305 -9.95 5.01 -20.84
CA PRO A 305 -9.45 6.22 -21.45
C PRO A 305 -10.46 7.35 -21.29
N HIS A 306 -10.01 8.51 -20.84
CA HIS A 306 -10.90 9.65 -20.56
C HIS A 306 -10.25 10.98 -20.93
N LEU A 307 -11.10 11.98 -21.19
CA LEU A 307 -10.66 13.33 -21.55
C LEU A 307 -10.18 14.11 -20.32
N LYS A 308 -9.13 14.92 -20.51
CA LYS A 308 -8.72 15.94 -19.53
C LYS A 308 -9.25 17.29 -19.98
N SER A 309 -10.07 17.92 -19.15
CA SER A 309 -10.70 19.23 -19.40
C SER A 309 -11.55 19.27 -20.70
N PRO A 310 -12.59 18.41 -20.82
CA PRO A 310 -13.45 18.38 -22.00
C PRO A 310 -14.18 19.72 -22.21
N LYS A 311 -14.29 20.14 -23.47
CA LYS A 311 -15.07 21.31 -23.90
C LYS A 311 -16.19 20.86 -24.82
N ALA A 312 -17.35 21.52 -24.73
CA ALA A 312 -18.43 21.27 -25.68
C ALA A 312 -17.97 21.66 -27.10
N VAL A 313 -18.26 20.79 -28.08
CA VAL A 313 -17.99 21.10 -29.49
C VAL A 313 -19.05 22.07 -29.98
N THR A 314 -18.66 23.33 -30.17
CA THR A 314 -19.52 24.37 -30.76
C THR A 314 -19.25 24.58 -32.25
N ASP A 315 -18.15 24.02 -32.76
CA ASP A 315 -17.73 24.18 -34.16
C ASP A 315 -18.56 23.26 -35.08
N GLY A 316 -19.29 23.88 -36.00
CA GLY A 316 -20.15 23.18 -36.95
C GLY A 316 -19.39 22.23 -37.88
N LEU A 317 -18.12 22.51 -38.20
CA LEU A 317 -17.34 21.65 -39.10
C LEU A 317 -17.00 20.31 -38.44
N LEU A 318 -16.51 20.35 -37.20
CA LEU A 318 -16.21 19.13 -36.44
C LEU A 318 -17.47 18.32 -36.16
N LEU A 319 -18.56 19.01 -35.79
CA LEU A 319 -19.87 18.38 -35.60
C LEU A 319 -20.36 17.69 -36.88
N TRP A 320 -20.17 18.34 -38.04
CA TRP A 320 -20.52 17.80 -39.35
C TRP A 320 -19.69 16.54 -39.69
N HIS A 321 -18.37 16.59 -39.51
CA HIS A 321 -17.51 15.42 -39.74
C HIS A 321 -17.86 14.23 -38.83
N LEU A 322 -18.13 14.49 -37.55
CA LEU A 322 -18.57 13.46 -36.62
C LEU A 322 -19.94 12.88 -37.01
N GLY A 323 -20.86 13.72 -37.48
CA GLY A 323 -22.16 13.29 -37.99
C GLY A 323 -22.07 12.45 -39.26
N GLN A 324 -21.13 12.77 -40.16
CA GLN A 324 -20.86 11.96 -41.36
C GLN A 324 -20.23 10.61 -41.00
N ALA A 325 -19.29 10.59 -40.05
CA ALA A 325 -18.57 9.37 -39.68
C ALA A 325 -19.39 8.41 -38.80
N PHE A 326 -20.20 8.94 -37.87
CA PHE A 326 -20.85 8.14 -36.82
C PHE A 326 -22.39 8.30 -36.76
N GLY A 327 -22.97 9.04 -37.71
CA GLY A 327 -24.40 9.34 -37.74
C GLY A 327 -24.81 10.50 -36.83
N LEU A 328 -25.85 11.24 -37.22
CA LEU A 328 -26.31 12.46 -36.53
C LEU A 328 -26.77 12.23 -35.08
N GLN A 329 -27.30 11.05 -34.76
CA GLN A 329 -27.79 10.75 -33.40
C GLN A 329 -26.66 10.70 -32.38
N SER A 330 -25.47 10.26 -32.80
CA SER A 330 -24.28 10.13 -31.97
C SER A 330 -23.66 11.48 -31.57
N VAL A 331 -24.10 12.59 -32.18
CA VAL A 331 -23.43 13.90 -32.09
C VAL A 331 -24.11 14.86 -31.10
N GLN A 332 -25.22 14.47 -30.48
CA GLN A 332 -25.86 15.30 -29.45
C GLN A 332 -24.97 15.37 -28.20
N HIS A 333 -24.53 16.59 -27.86
CA HIS A 333 -23.65 16.89 -26.71
C HIS A 333 -22.21 16.36 -26.81
N VAL A 334 -21.63 16.31 -28.01
CA VAL A 334 -20.23 15.94 -28.15
C VAL A 334 -19.32 16.91 -27.41
N GLN A 335 -18.44 16.32 -26.62
CA GLN A 335 -17.30 17.02 -26.02
C GLN A 335 -16.04 16.68 -26.79
N SER A 336 -15.06 17.57 -26.77
CA SER A 336 -13.73 17.27 -27.26
C SER A 336 -12.67 17.79 -26.29
N ALA A 337 -11.49 17.19 -26.33
CA ALA A 337 -10.33 17.71 -25.62
C ALA A 337 -9.07 17.54 -26.45
N MET A 338 -8.08 18.38 -26.16
CA MET A 338 -6.75 18.30 -26.74
C MET A 338 -5.83 17.35 -25.96
N VAL A 339 -6.26 16.90 -24.78
CA VAL A 339 -5.49 16.01 -23.90
C VAL A 339 -6.41 14.90 -23.40
N ALA A 340 -5.95 13.66 -23.47
CA ALA A 340 -6.62 12.51 -22.89
C ALA A 340 -5.64 11.65 -22.08
N GLU A 341 -6.17 10.94 -21.08
CA GLU A 341 -5.47 9.82 -20.48
C GLU A 341 -5.80 8.58 -21.30
N ILE A 342 -4.80 8.01 -21.99
CA ILE A 342 -5.00 6.89 -22.92
C ILE A 342 -4.78 5.53 -22.25
N CYS A 343 -3.91 5.48 -21.23
CA CYS A 343 -3.75 4.35 -20.33
C CYS A 343 -3.30 4.86 -18.95
N GLN A 344 -3.27 3.99 -17.95
CA GLN A 344 -2.99 4.37 -16.56
C GLN A 344 -1.65 5.13 -16.44
N GLY A 345 -1.72 6.42 -16.09
CA GLY A 345 -0.54 7.27 -15.95
C GLY A 345 0.09 7.75 -17.26
N GLN A 346 -0.48 7.40 -18.42
CA GLN A 346 -0.04 7.90 -19.73
C GLN A 346 -1.06 8.88 -20.29
N THR A 347 -0.65 10.14 -20.37
CA THR A 347 -1.37 11.17 -21.10
C THR A 347 -0.89 11.25 -22.53
N CYS A 348 -1.80 11.63 -23.43
CA CYS A 348 -1.50 11.92 -24.81
C CYS A 348 -2.17 13.26 -25.16
N GLU A 349 -1.42 14.15 -25.78
CA GLU A 349 -1.88 15.48 -26.18
C GLU A 349 -1.86 15.67 -27.70
N ARG A 350 -2.56 16.70 -28.17
CA ARG A 350 -2.54 17.08 -29.58
C ARG A 350 -1.10 17.36 -30.03
N GLY A 351 -0.70 16.74 -31.13
CA GLY A 351 0.65 16.82 -31.70
C GLY A 351 1.57 15.68 -31.27
N ASP A 352 1.19 14.89 -30.27
CA ASP A 352 1.92 13.68 -29.92
C ASP A 352 1.85 12.64 -31.04
N LEU A 353 2.92 11.85 -31.15
CA LEU A 353 2.93 10.67 -31.99
C LEU A 353 2.60 9.43 -31.17
N VAL A 354 1.78 8.56 -31.74
CA VAL A 354 1.34 7.32 -31.13
C VAL A 354 1.63 6.14 -32.04
N LEU A 355 2.05 5.02 -31.45
CA LEU A 355 2.15 3.72 -32.12
C LEU A 355 0.80 3.01 -31.99
N LEU A 356 0.22 2.64 -33.13
CA LEU A 356 -1.00 1.87 -33.19
C LEU A 356 -0.71 0.37 -33.04
N LYS A 357 -1.71 -0.40 -32.60
CA LYS A 357 -1.64 -1.87 -32.55
C LYS A 357 -1.38 -2.51 -33.91
N SER A 358 -1.77 -1.85 -34.99
CA SER A 358 -1.46 -2.27 -36.36
C SER A 358 0.03 -2.13 -36.74
N GLY A 359 0.83 -1.44 -35.91
CA GLY A 359 2.23 -1.12 -36.19
C GLY A 359 2.45 0.22 -36.89
N SER A 360 1.38 0.87 -37.36
CA SER A 360 1.45 2.21 -37.95
C SER A 360 1.70 3.28 -36.88
N VAL A 361 2.34 4.38 -37.27
CA VAL A 361 2.49 5.57 -36.40
C VAL A 361 1.52 6.65 -36.86
N ALA A 362 0.87 7.32 -35.92
CA ALA A 362 -0.05 8.42 -36.20
C ALA A 362 0.20 9.63 -35.31
N GLU A 363 -0.12 10.82 -35.80
CA GLU A 363 -0.16 12.05 -35.02
C GLU A 363 -1.57 12.28 -34.45
N VAL A 364 -1.65 12.64 -33.18
CA VAL A 364 -2.92 12.91 -32.50
C VAL A 364 -3.37 14.34 -32.74
N TRP A 365 -4.60 14.52 -33.22
CA TRP A 365 -5.16 15.85 -33.47
C TRP A 365 -6.22 16.26 -32.45
N LEU A 366 -7.07 15.32 -32.02
CA LEU A 366 -8.19 15.58 -31.12
C LEU A 366 -8.67 14.29 -30.45
N PHE A 367 -9.27 14.38 -29.27
CA PHE A 367 -10.03 13.31 -28.66
C PHE A 367 -11.50 13.68 -28.52
N CYS A 368 -12.40 12.73 -28.75
CA CYS A 368 -13.85 12.89 -28.57
C CYS A 368 -14.48 11.60 -28.01
N PRO A 369 -15.43 11.68 -27.06
CA PRO A 369 -16.14 10.52 -26.57
C PRO A 369 -17.40 10.27 -27.42
N LEU A 370 -17.71 9.01 -27.68
CA LEU A 370 -18.99 8.57 -28.23
C LEU A 370 -20.01 8.37 -27.09
N GLN A 371 -21.30 8.37 -27.43
CA GLN A 371 -22.40 8.18 -26.46
C GLN A 371 -22.33 6.87 -25.67
N HIS A 372 -21.69 5.83 -26.23
CA HIS A 372 -21.49 4.54 -25.55
C HIS A 372 -20.30 4.50 -24.59
N GLY A 373 -19.64 5.66 -24.36
CA GLY A 373 -18.50 5.77 -23.46
C GLY A 373 -17.17 5.30 -24.06
N GLU A 374 -17.16 5.00 -25.36
CA GLU A 374 -15.93 4.77 -26.12
C GLU A 374 -15.23 6.10 -26.40
N LEU A 375 -13.91 6.13 -26.22
CA LEU A 375 -13.10 7.30 -26.53
C LEU A 375 -12.47 7.13 -27.92
N LEU A 376 -12.73 8.08 -28.81
CA LEU A 376 -12.09 8.17 -30.12
C LEU A 376 -10.96 9.21 -30.09
N ALA A 377 -9.96 8.97 -30.92
CA ALA A 377 -8.95 9.94 -31.30
C ALA A 377 -9.05 10.21 -32.80
N LEU A 378 -8.99 11.47 -33.21
CA LEU A 378 -8.73 11.86 -34.58
C LEU A 378 -7.22 11.79 -34.81
N LEU A 379 -6.81 10.85 -35.65
CA LEU A 379 -5.41 10.49 -35.86
C LEU A 379 -5.03 10.69 -37.32
N ASN A 380 -3.91 11.38 -37.58
CA ASN A 380 -3.33 11.46 -38.91
C ASN A 380 -2.25 10.38 -39.07
N VAL A 381 -2.55 9.33 -39.82
CA VAL A 381 -1.63 8.19 -40.01
C VAL A 381 -0.46 8.60 -40.90
N LEU A 382 0.76 8.41 -40.39
CA LEU A 382 1.98 8.77 -41.08
C LEU A 382 2.43 7.66 -42.04
N GLU A 383 3.03 8.06 -43.16
CA GLU A 383 3.61 7.14 -44.14
C GLU A 383 5.04 6.78 -43.75
N ALA A 384 5.33 5.48 -43.60
CA ALA A 384 6.67 5.02 -43.27
C ALA A 384 7.63 5.21 -44.45
N GLN A 385 8.78 5.86 -44.20
CA GLN A 385 9.85 6.08 -45.18
C GLN A 385 11.08 5.18 -44.91
N GLY A 386 11.00 4.31 -43.90
CA GLY A 386 12.08 3.43 -43.43
C GLY A 386 12.99 4.08 -42.37
N LYS A 387 13.80 3.26 -41.68
CA LYS A 387 14.73 3.72 -40.60
C LYS A 387 14.06 4.60 -39.53
N ASN A 388 12.82 4.28 -39.17
CA ASN A 388 11.99 5.06 -38.25
C ASN A 388 11.71 6.52 -38.68
N LEU A 389 11.86 6.83 -39.97
CA LEU A 389 11.42 8.09 -40.55
C LEU A 389 10.00 7.92 -41.08
N PHE A 390 9.19 8.93 -40.81
CA PHE A 390 7.78 8.98 -41.18
C PHE A 390 7.49 10.31 -41.86
N ARG A 391 6.57 10.28 -42.83
CA ARG A 391 6.08 11.46 -43.55
C ARG A 391 4.62 11.74 -43.20
N VAL A 392 4.31 13.02 -42.99
CA VAL A 392 2.92 13.46 -42.74
C VAL A 392 2.12 13.33 -44.03
N ARG A 393 1.01 12.58 -43.99
CA ARG A 393 0.07 12.48 -45.11
C ARG A 393 -0.91 13.66 -45.04
N GLN A 394 -1.17 14.31 -46.17
CA GLN A 394 -2.07 15.48 -46.22
C GLN A 394 -3.54 15.08 -45.99
N ASP A 395 -3.96 13.91 -46.49
CA ASP A 395 -5.35 13.43 -46.41
C ASP A 395 -5.51 12.16 -45.56
N GLY A 396 -4.78 12.08 -44.45
CA GLY A 396 -4.67 10.86 -43.64
C GLY A 396 -5.46 10.85 -42.32
N ALA A 397 -6.23 11.90 -42.02
CA ALA A 397 -6.92 12.03 -40.75
C ALA A 397 -8.15 11.11 -40.69
N GLN A 398 -8.16 10.19 -39.73
CA GLN A 398 -9.27 9.28 -39.49
C GLN A 398 -9.53 9.11 -38.00
N PHE A 399 -10.80 8.90 -37.64
CA PHE A 399 -11.15 8.59 -36.27
C PHE A 399 -10.86 7.12 -35.96
N MET A 400 -10.19 6.87 -34.84
CA MET A 400 -9.90 5.53 -34.34
C MET A 400 -10.19 5.44 -32.84
N LEU A 401 -10.52 4.25 -32.35
CA LEU A 401 -10.67 4.02 -30.92
C LEU A 401 -9.33 4.25 -30.22
N VAL A 402 -9.34 4.94 -29.07
CA VAL A 402 -8.15 5.11 -28.24
C VAL A 402 -7.59 3.76 -27.79
N ALA A 403 -8.43 2.73 -27.72
CA ALA A 403 -8.00 1.35 -27.48
C ALA A 403 -7.05 0.79 -28.57
N GLU A 404 -7.00 1.38 -29.77
CA GLU A 404 -6.05 1.01 -30.83
C GLU A 404 -4.66 1.64 -30.64
N ILE A 405 -4.53 2.62 -29.75
CA ILE A 405 -3.25 3.21 -29.40
C ILE A 405 -2.52 2.26 -28.46
N SER A 406 -1.35 1.77 -28.88
CA SER A 406 -0.50 0.93 -28.05
C SER A 406 0.31 1.74 -27.04
N ARG A 407 0.90 2.87 -27.46
CA ARG A 407 1.72 3.78 -26.64
C ARG A 407 2.01 5.10 -27.36
N THR A 408 2.33 6.14 -26.61
CA THR A 408 2.97 7.37 -27.13
C THR A 408 4.43 7.11 -27.49
N CYS A 409 4.91 7.75 -28.56
CA CYS A 409 6.27 7.65 -29.06
C CYS A 409 7.06 8.93 -28.74
N LEU A 410 8.37 8.80 -28.56
CA LEU A 410 9.26 9.96 -28.61
C LEU A 410 9.52 10.32 -30.07
N PHE A 411 9.62 11.60 -30.39
CA PHE A 411 9.86 12.01 -31.77
C PHE A 411 10.68 13.28 -31.90
N LYS A 412 11.28 13.45 -33.07
CA LYS A 412 12.00 14.65 -33.49
C LYS A 412 11.58 15.01 -34.91
N ARG A 413 11.03 16.19 -35.10
CA ARG A 413 10.75 16.72 -36.45
C ARG A 413 12.07 17.11 -37.12
N MET A 414 12.35 16.50 -38.26
CA MET A 414 13.57 16.74 -39.05
C MET A 414 13.34 17.80 -40.12
N SER A 415 12.12 17.85 -40.68
CA SER A 415 11.65 18.90 -41.60
C SER A 415 10.14 19.11 -41.40
N ALA A 416 9.51 19.96 -42.22
CA ALA A 416 8.06 20.15 -42.20
C ALA A 416 7.29 18.84 -42.44
N ASP A 417 7.83 17.97 -43.30
CA ASP A 417 7.16 16.75 -43.73
C ASP A 417 7.81 15.47 -43.17
N SER A 418 8.97 15.56 -42.51
CA SER A 418 9.72 14.37 -42.06
C SER A 418 9.90 14.35 -40.55
N ILE A 419 9.53 13.22 -39.94
CA ILE A 419 9.58 13.01 -38.49
C ILE A 419 10.33 11.72 -38.19
N LEU A 420 11.33 11.80 -37.31
CA LEU A 420 12.03 10.65 -36.76
C LEU A 420 11.31 10.20 -35.48
N VAL A 421 10.98 8.92 -35.38
CA VAL A 421 10.17 8.36 -34.28
C VAL A 421 10.96 7.29 -33.53
N VAL A 422 10.84 7.28 -32.21
CA VAL A 422 11.38 6.25 -31.32
C VAL A 422 10.21 5.69 -30.51
N PRO A 423 9.70 4.49 -30.86
CA PRO A 423 8.48 3.94 -30.29
C PRO A 423 8.61 3.43 -28.85
#